data_AF-A0A0L0AM77-F1
#
_entry.id   AF-A0A0L0AM77-F1
#
_cell.length_a   1.000
_cell.length_b   1.000
_cell.length_c   1.000
_cell.angle_alpha   90.00
_cell.angle_beta   90.00
_cell.angle_gamma   90.00
#
_symmetry.space_group_name_H-M   'P 1'
#
loop_
_entity.id
_entity.type
_entity.pdbx_description
1 polymer ?
#
loop_
_entity_poly.entity_id
_entity_poly.type
_entity_poly.pdbx_seq_one_letter_code
_entity_poly.pdbx_strand_id
1 'polypeptide(L)'
;MTVNPFHNVDLTQFWEDSDYARKQYISASPDETLIHELEQMLGYRLPASYRWLMQQQNGGIPRNLNFPTAEATSWADDHIAIAGIMGIGREKAYSLGGDFGSRFWIEEWGYPDIGIAICNCPSAGHDMVFPDYRACGPEGEPAVVHIDQEDDYRITPLADDFEGFICGLVNDEVYDTSAEDKLADLEMAKHGAFSDILTTLCHQVDDALNIEQVIREIARQIIEEKGFLALHADTRSYLLYDIQFWLYSNAHPQVTQAEYLKAYESMIAFGGQFSTGGYAPGFIEDWLVARIGQGMIVERNGALALTEQARAALLAHISAILQA
;
A
#
# COMPACT_ATOMS: atom_id res chain seq x y z
N MET A 1 -15.96 33.89 24.78
CA MET A 1 -15.24 33.87 23.51
C MET A 1 -14.33 32.65 23.57
N THR A 2 -14.68 31.58 22.87
CA THR A 2 -13.80 30.41 22.72
C THR A 2 -12.59 30.86 21.89
N VAL A 3 -11.40 30.74 22.47
CA VAL A 3 -10.14 30.98 21.76
C VAL A 3 -10.03 29.90 20.69
N ASN A 4 -9.69 30.26 19.45
CA ASN A 4 -9.40 29.28 18.40
C ASN A 4 -8.13 28.51 18.81
N PRO A 5 -8.20 27.20 19.10
CA PRO A 5 -7.03 26.41 19.45
C PRO A 5 -6.05 26.37 18.28
N PHE A 6 -6.56 26.13 17.07
CA PHE A 6 -5.79 26.01 15.82
C PHE A 6 -5.36 27.35 15.20
N HIS A 7 -5.07 28.37 15.99
CA HIS A 7 -4.69 29.70 15.50
C HIS A 7 -3.40 29.73 14.65
N ASN A 8 -2.57 28.70 14.76
CA ASN A 8 -1.32 28.55 14.00
C ASN A 8 -1.44 27.58 12.80
N VAL A 9 -2.63 27.05 12.51
CA VAL A 9 -2.85 26.07 11.44
C VAL A 9 -3.94 26.54 10.49
N ASP A 10 -3.69 26.44 9.20
CA ASP A 10 -4.69 26.70 8.17
C ASP A 10 -5.57 25.47 7.96
N LEU A 11 -6.80 25.53 8.46
CA LEU A 11 -7.77 24.44 8.32
C LEU A 11 -8.62 24.52 7.04
N THR A 12 -8.38 25.50 6.15
CA THR A 12 -9.22 25.71 4.95
C THR A 12 -9.20 24.53 3.97
N GLN A 13 -8.10 23.78 3.92
CA GLN A 13 -7.95 22.57 3.11
C GLN A 13 -7.83 21.30 3.97
N PHE A 14 -8.22 21.36 5.25
CA PHE A 14 -8.02 20.25 6.17
C PHE A 14 -8.82 19.01 5.78
N TRP A 15 -10.08 19.18 5.35
CA TRP A 15 -10.97 18.06 5.01
C TRP A 15 -10.88 17.67 3.53
N GLU A 16 -10.88 16.37 3.28
CA GLU A 16 -11.13 15.79 1.97
C GLU A 16 -12.62 15.85 1.62
N ASP A 17 -12.89 16.36 0.42
CA ASP A 17 -14.24 16.55 -0.07
C ASP A 17 -14.73 15.37 -0.91
N SER A 18 -15.25 14.33 -0.26
CA SER A 18 -15.73 13.12 -0.95
C SER A 18 -17.20 12.77 -0.63
N ASP A 19 -17.85 12.05 -1.55
CA ASP A 19 -19.20 11.51 -1.36
C ASP A 19 -19.25 10.52 -0.18
N TYR A 20 -18.16 9.75 -0.01
CA TYR A 20 -18.02 8.81 1.09
C TYR A 20 -17.96 9.54 2.44
N ALA A 21 -17.14 10.59 2.56
CA ALA A 21 -17.05 11.39 3.78
C ALA A 21 -18.42 12.00 4.17
N ARG A 22 -19.14 12.59 3.20
CA ARG A 22 -20.50 13.12 3.41
C ARG A 22 -21.49 12.08 3.89
N LYS A 23 -21.42 10.88 3.30
CA LYS A 23 -22.35 9.81 3.62
C LYS A 23 -22.09 9.25 5.01
N GLN A 24 -20.83 8.99 5.35
CA GLN A 24 -20.45 8.16 6.49
C GLN A 24 -20.00 8.94 7.74
N TYR A 25 -19.49 10.17 7.61
CA TYR A 25 -18.90 10.93 8.71
C TYR A 25 -19.61 12.26 8.98
N ILE A 26 -19.80 13.08 7.93
CA ILE A 26 -20.15 14.49 8.10
C ILE A 26 -21.58 14.65 8.60
N SER A 27 -21.72 15.04 9.86
CA SER A 27 -22.99 15.31 10.54
C SER A 27 -23.36 16.79 10.49
N ALA A 28 -24.59 17.13 10.86
CA ALA A 28 -24.94 18.53 11.15
C ALA A 28 -24.10 19.07 12.32
N SER A 29 -23.84 20.38 12.36
CA SER A 29 -23.10 20.99 13.48
C SER A 29 -23.76 20.61 14.82
N PRO A 30 -22.98 20.15 15.82
CA PRO A 30 -23.54 19.71 17.08
C PRO A 30 -23.97 20.93 17.91
N ASP A 31 -25.07 20.79 18.65
CA ASP A 31 -25.49 21.76 19.65
C ASP A 31 -25.07 21.33 21.06
N GLU A 32 -25.17 22.26 22.02
CA GLU A 32 -24.77 22.00 23.41
C GLU A 32 -25.62 20.93 24.09
N THR A 33 -26.88 20.72 23.67
CA THR A 33 -27.75 19.67 24.23
C THR A 33 -27.22 18.30 23.82
N LEU A 34 -26.96 18.11 22.53
CA LEU A 34 -26.40 16.86 21.99
C LEU A 34 -25.02 16.55 22.58
N ILE A 35 -24.17 17.57 22.71
CA ILE A 35 -22.85 17.41 23.34
C ILE A 35 -23.03 16.91 24.78
N HIS A 36 -23.88 17.55 25.57
CA HIS A 36 -24.10 17.17 26.96
C HIS A 36 -24.64 15.74 27.10
N GLU A 37 -25.59 15.36 26.25
CA GLU A 37 -26.14 13.99 26.23
C GLU A 37 -25.09 12.93 25.88
N LEU A 38 -24.20 13.23 24.92
CA LEU A 38 -23.12 12.31 24.56
C LEU A 38 -22.04 12.25 25.63
N GLU A 39 -21.65 13.37 26.24
CA GLU A 39 -20.72 13.39 27.38
C GLU A 39 -21.28 12.57 28.55
N GLN A 40 -22.58 12.72 28.87
CA GLN A 40 -23.24 11.92 29.91
C GLN A 40 -23.28 10.42 29.58
N MET A 41 -23.57 10.08 28.33
CA MET A 41 -23.63 8.68 27.88
C MET A 41 -22.25 8.02 27.90
N LEU A 42 -21.23 8.74 27.42
CA LEU A 42 -19.87 8.23 27.30
C LEU A 42 -19.10 8.29 28.62
N GLY A 43 -19.52 9.16 29.56
CA GLY A 43 -18.88 9.34 30.86
C GLY A 43 -17.65 10.24 30.84
N TYR A 44 -17.40 10.93 29.73
CA TYR A 44 -16.23 11.79 29.53
C TYR A 44 -16.66 13.13 28.92
N ARG A 45 -16.10 14.22 29.43
CA ARG A 45 -16.19 15.53 28.81
C ARG A 45 -15.37 15.56 27.52
N LEU A 46 -15.94 16.03 26.42
CA LEU A 46 -15.21 16.05 25.14
C LEU A 46 -14.08 17.10 25.16
N PRO A 47 -12.90 16.80 24.55
CA PRO A 47 -11.78 17.75 24.51
C PRO A 47 -12.20 19.07 23.87
N ALA A 48 -11.75 20.20 24.41
CA ALA A 48 -12.20 21.52 23.95
C ALA A 48 -11.87 21.77 22.48
N SER A 49 -10.67 21.37 22.02
CA SER A 49 -10.23 21.51 20.64
C SER A 49 -10.99 20.58 19.69
N TYR A 50 -11.39 19.38 20.14
CA TYR A 50 -12.25 18.48 19.38
C TYR A 50 -13.63 19.09 19.16
N ARG A 51 -14.28 19.58 20.22
CA ARG A 51 -15.58 20.29 20.10
C ARG A 51 -15.49 21.47 19.14
N TRP A 52 -14.43 22.27 19.24
CA TRP A 52 -14.23 23.42 18.36
C TRP A 52 -14.11 23.01 16.88
N LEU A 53 -13.34 21.96 16.59
CA LEU A 53 -13.18 21.43 15.22
C LEU A 53 -14.52 20.92 14.67
N MET A 54 -15.27 20.18 15.49
CA MET A 54 -16.58 19.64 15.13
C MET A 54 -17.65 20.72 14.88
N GLN A 55 -17.48 21.92 15.45
CA GLN A 55 -18.32 23.09 15.13
C GLN A 55 -17.98 23.70 13.76
N GLN A 56 -16.76 23.52 13.24
CA GLN A 56 -16.42 23.95 11.88
C GLN A 56 -16.92 22.94 10.85
N GLN A 57 -16.67 21.65 11.10
CA GLN A 57 -17.25 20.54 10.35
C GLN A 57 -17.33 19.31 11.26
N ASN A 58 -18.53 18.76 11.41
CA ASN A 58 -18.80 17.72 12.40
C ASN A 58 -18.47 16.32 11.86
N GLY A 59 -17.19 15.97 11.91
CA GLY A 59 -16.62 14.73 11.37
C GLY A 59 -16.20 14.87 9.91
N GLY A 60 -15.40 13.92 9.44
CA GLY A 60 -14.92 13.89 8.06
C GLY A 60 -13.63 13.10 7.91
N ILE A 61 -13.06 13.17 6.71
CA ILE A 61 -11.75 12.56 6.40
C ILE A 61 -10.77 13.71 6.20
N PRO A 62 -9.69 13.84 6.99
CA PRO A 62 -8.69 14.86 6.75
C PRO A 62 -7.82 14.52 5.53
N ARG A 63 -7.16 15.51 4.92
CA ARG A 63 -6.18 15.28 3.83
C ARG A 63 -4.85 14.73 4.34
N ASN A 64 -4.56 14.93 5.61
CA ASN A 64 -3.39 14.39 6.29
C ASN A 64 -3.89 13.27 7.19
N LEU A 65 -3.48 12.04 6.90
CA LEU A 65 -4.03 10.84 7.52
C LEU A 65 -3.01 10.14 8.44
N ASN A 66 -1.75 10.53 8.42
CA ASN A 66 -0.72 9.84 9.21
C ASN A 66 -0.26 10.67 10.40
N PHE A 67 0.04 9.98 11.50
CA PHE A 67 0.66 10.58 12.66
C PHE A 67 2.02 9.88 12.93
N PRO A 68 3.15 10.61 12.90
CA PRO A 68 4.46 10.01 13.17
C PRO A 68 4.56 9.44 14.59
N THR A 69 5.18 8.27 14.73
CA THR A 69 5.45 7.62 16.02
C THR A 69 6.93 7.24 16.13
N ALA A 70 7.46 7.19 17.35
CA ALA A 70 8.82 6.70 17.60
C ALA A 70 8.86 5.17 17.87
N GLU A 71 7.68 4.54 17.95
CA GLU A 71 7.50 3.13 18.25
C GLU A 71 6.68 2.48 17.14
N ALA A 72 7.10 1.28 16.74
CA ALA A 72 6.41 0.47 15.74
C ALA A 72 5.03 0.02 16.24
N THR A 73 4.07 -0.02 15.33
CA THR A 73 2.70 -0.53 15.54
C THR A 73 2.41 -1.65 14.55
N SER A 74 1.25 -2.31 14.65
CA SER A 74 0.82 -3.26 13.61
C SER A 74 0.65 -2.62 12.23
N TRP A 75 0.47 -1.29 12.17
CA TRP A 75 0.34 -0.55 10.92
C TRP A 75 1.70 -0.30 10.23
N ALA A 76 2.63 0.36 10.93
CA ALA A 76 3.94 0.70 10.42
C ALA A 76 4.98 0.90 11.55
N ASP A 77 6.26 0.91 11.16
CA ASP A 77 7.39 1.03 12.09
C ASP A 77 7.53 2.45 12.70
N ASP A 78 7.02 3.47 12.03
CA ASP A 78 7.30 4.88 12.33
C ASP A 78 6.07 5.80 12.28
N HIS A 79 4.88 5.26 12.07
CA HIS A 79 3.63 6.03 12.08
C HIS A 79 2.39 5.16 12.32
N ILE A 80 1.28 5.83 12.61
CA ILE A 80 -0.07 5.27 12.45
C ILE A 80 -0.81 6.01 11.33
N ALA A 81 -1.87 5.40 10.81
CA ALA A 81 -2.80 6.05 9.89
C ALA A 81 -4.22 6.09 10.47
N ILE A 82 -4.94 7.18 10.24
CA ILE A 82 -6.38 7.28 10.47
C ILE A 82 -7.13 7.20 9.14
N ALA A 83 -8.37 6.73 9.16
CA ALA A 83 -9.27 6.72 8.01
C ALA A 83 -10.30 7.88 8.05
N GLY A 84 -10.50 8.46 9.23
CA GLY A 84 -11.40 9.60 9.41
C GLY A 84 -11.53 9.99 10.87
N ILE A 85 -12.05 11.19 11.09
CA ILE A 85 -12.36 11.74 12.40
C ILE A 85 -13.87 11.67 12.58
N MET A 86 -14.29 11.00 13.66
CA MET A 86 -15.68 10.79 14.00
C MET A 86 -16.35 12.11 14.36
N GLY A 87 -17.63 12.26 14.01
CA GLY A 87 -18.43 13.42 14.40
C GLY A 87 -19.10 13.26 15.77
N ILE A 88 -19.49 14.37 16.39
CA ILE A 88 -20.40 14.41 17.54
C ILE A 88 -21.83 14.23 17.04
N GLY A 89 -22.34 13.01 17.11
CA GLY A 89 -23.66 12.68 16.57
C GLY A 89 -24.08 11.25 16.86
N ARG A 90 -25.25 10.89 16.32
CA ARG A 90 -25.84 9.54 16.43
C ARG A 90 -26.26 8.95 15.09
N GLU A 91 -26.40 9.77 14.06
CA GLU A 91 -27.01 9.36 12.78
C GLU A 91 -26.01 8.76 11.80
N LYS A 92 -24.76 9.22 11.84
CA LYS A 92 -23.71 8.76 10.95
C LYS A 92 -23.04 7.54 11.53
N ALA A 93 -22.71 6.56 10.69
CA ALA A 93 -22.04 5.34 11.11
C ALA A 93 -20.76 5.64 11.90
N TYR A 94 -19.95 6.59 11.40
CA TYR A 94 -18.74 7.09 12.08
C TYR A 94 -19.01 8.39 12.84
N SER A 95 -19.91 8.31 13.82
CA SER A 95 -20.10 9.34 14.84
C SER A 95 -20.05 8.72 16.22
N LEU A 96 -19.76 9.52 17.25
CA LEU A 96 -19.52 9.03 18.62
C LEU A 96 -20.64 8.12 19.15
N GLY A 97 -21.90 8.39 18.79
CA GLY A 97 -23.07 7.60 19.15
C GLY A 97 -23.72 6.86 17.97
N GLY A 98 -23.00 6.67 16.86
CA GLY A 98 -23.48 5.92 15.69
C GLY A 98 -23.18 4.43 15.75
N ASP A 99 -23.42 3.72 14.64
CA ASP A 99 -23.25 2.26 14.52
C ASP A 99 -21.83 1.79 14.90
N PHE A 100 -20.81 2.56 14.53
CA PHE A 100 -19.40 2.32 14.89
C PHE A 100 -18.90 3.37 15.89
N GLY A 101 -19.77 3.74 16.85
CA GLY A 101 -19.50 4.69 17.92
C GLY A 101 -18.61 4.13 19.04
N SER A 102 -18.25 4.96 20.03
CA SER A 102 -17.30 4.57 21.07
C SER A 102 -17.77 3.37 21.90
N ARG A 103 -19.07 3.27 22.22
CA ARG A 103 -19.60 2.11 22.98
C ARG A 103 -19.55 0.81 22.19
N PHE A 104 -19.73 0.84 20.87
CA PHE A 104 -19.56 -0.36 20.04
C PHE A 104 -18.15 -0.94 20.19
N TRP A 105 -17.12 -0.10 20.04
CA TRP A 105 -15.73 -0.55 20.13
C TRP A 105 -15.35 -1.07 21.52
N ILE A 106 -15.85 -0.44 22.58
CA ILE A 106 -15.58 -0.84 23.96
C ILE A 106 -16.37 -2.10 24.34
N GLU A 107 -17.69 -2.13 24.10
CA GLU A 107 -18.56 -3.20 24.57
C GLU A 107 -18.52 -4.45 23.70
N GLU A 108 -18.46 -4.28 22.37
CA GLU A 108 -18.54 -5.40 21.42
C GLU A 108 -17.15 -5.87 20.99
N TRP A 109 -16.22 -4.94 20.78
CA TRP A 109 -14.85 -5.23 20.34
C TRP A 109 -13.83 -5.25 21.47
N GLY A 110 -14.22 -4.98 22.72
CA GLY A 110 -13.37 -5.14 23.89
C GLY A 110 -12.26 -4.09 24.04
N TYR A 111 -12.32 -2.96 23.31
CA TYR A 111 -11.38 -1.86 23.53
C TYR A 111 -11.46 -1.35 24.98
N PRO A 112 -10.34 -0.90 25.56
CA PRO A 112 -10.32 -0.50 26.95
C PRO A 112 -11.17 0.76 27.18
N ASP A 113 -11.98 0.75 28.25
CA ASP A 113 -12.82 1.87 28.65
C ASP A 113 -11.99 2.96 29.37
N ILE A 114 -11.17 3.67 28.60
CA ILE A 114 -10.26 4.73 29.06
C ILE A 114 -10.63 6.11 28.54
N GLY A 115 -11.63 6.18 27.66
CA GLY A 115 -12.01 7.39 26.95
C GLY A 115 -12.97 7.12 25.80
N ILE A 116 -12.83 7.91 24.72
CA ILE A 116 -13.76 7.90 23.59
C ILE A 116 -13.04 7.57 22.28
N ALA A 117 -13.62 6.70 21.46
CA ALA A 117 -13.12 6.47 20.11
C ALA A 117 -13.37 7.71 19.24
N ILE A 118 -12.32 8.37 18.73
CA ILE A 118 -12.45 9.61 17.92
C ILE A 118 -12.00 9.43 16.47
N CYS A 119 -11.14 8.46 16.18
CA CYS A 119 -10.76 8.13 14.81
C CYS A 119 -10.77 6.61 14.65
N ASN A 120 -11.34 6.15 13.54
CA ASN A 120 -11.10 4.83 13.01
C ASN A 120 -9.85 4.86 12.13
N CYS A 121 -9.21 3.70 11.99
CA CYS A 121 -8.01 3.50 11.18
C CYS A 121 -8.32 2.66 9.92
N PRO A 122 -7.42 2.65 8.91
CA PRO A 122 -7.61 1.87 7.68
C PRO A 122 -7.73 0.35 7.88
N SER A 123 -7.30 -0.14 9.05
CA SER A 123 -7.35 -1.56 9.42
C SER A 123 -8.76 -2.14 9.61
N ALA A 124 -9.81 -1.33 9.45
CA ALA A 124 -11.20 -1.75 9.69
C ALA A 124 -11.51 -2.13 11.16
N GLY A 125 -10.85 -1.46 12.11
CA GLY A 125 -11.16 -1.56 13.54
C GLY A 125 -10.18 -2.42 14.36
N HIS A 126 -9.13 -2.94 13.72
CA HIS A 126 -8.03 -3.62 14.40
C HIS A 126 -7.10 -2.64 15.13
N ASP A 127 -7.24 -1.34 14.89
CA ASP A 127 -6.66 -0.28 15.70
C ASP A 127 -7.52 0.99 15.67
N MET A 128 -7.38 1.81 16.72
CA MET A 128 -8.17 3.04 16.91
C MET A 128 -7.42 4.14 17.67
N VAL A 129 -7.89 5.39 17.51
CA VAL A 129 -7.35 6.56 18.24
C VAL A 129 -8.36 7.08 19.27
N PHE A 130 -7.92 7.20 20.51
CA PHE A 130 -8.72 7.57 21.68
C PHE A 130 -8.05 8.74 22.41
N PRO A 131 -8.79 9.73 22.94
CA PRO A 131 -8.33 10.53 24.06
C PRO A 131 -8.36 9.67 25.34
N ASP A 132 -7.24 9.60 26.05
CA ASP A 132 -7.03 8.79 27.25
C ASP A 132 -7.18 9.62 28.53
N TYR A 133 -8.27 9.39 29.26
CA TYR A 133 -8.62 10.14 30.47
C TYR A 133 -8.04 9.54 31.76
N ARG A 134 -7.28 8.43 31.69
CA ARG A 134 -6.77 7.76 32.91
C ARG A 134 -5.95 8.70 33.80
N ALA A 135 -5.20 9.63 33.21
CA ALA A 135 -4.35 10.56 33.94
C ALA A 135 -5.10 11.82 34.43
N CYS A 136 -5.96 12.41 33.60
CA CYS A 136 -6.63 13.68 33.89
C CYS A 136 -8.01 13.54 34.55
N GLY A 137 -8.57 12.32 34.55
CA GLY A 137 -9.95 12.05 34.97
C GLY A 137 -10.98 12.52 33.92
N PRO A 138 -12.26 12.13 34.07
CA PRO A 138 -13.28 12.27 33.02
C PRO A 138 -13.67 13.71 32.65
N GLU A 139 -13.26 14.69 33.47
CA GLU A 139 -13.54 16.12 33.28
C GLU A 139 -12.33 16.92 32.78
N GLY A 140 -11.17 16.26 32.65
CA GLY A 140 -9.91 16.89 32.23
C GLY A 140 -9.73 16.99 30.72
N GLU A 141 -8.63 17.61 30.30
CA GLU A 141 -8.17 17.55 28.90
C GLU A 141 -7.20 16.36 28.77
N PRO A 142 -7.57 15.32 28.00
CA PRO A 142 -6.80 14.08 27.88
C PRO A 142 -5.70 14.17 26.83
N ALA A 143 -4.65 13.35 27.01
CA ALA A 143 -3.72 13.02 25.94
C ALA A 143 -4.41 12.14 24.89
N VAL A 144 -3.85 12.08 23.68
CA VAL A 144 -4.34 11.22 22.59
C VAL A 144 -3.43 10.01 22.43
N VAL A 145 -4.03 8.83 22.31
CA VAL A 145 -3.33 7.54 22.18
C VAL A 145 -3.89 6.74 21.01
N HIS A 146 -3.04 5.91 20.43
CA HIS A 146 -3.39 4.80 19.56
C HIS A 146 -3.56 3.53 20.39
N ILE A 147 -4.49 2.67 20.00
CA ILE A 147 -4.75 1.39 20.64
C ILE A 147 -4.77 0.30 19.57
N ASP A 148 -3.87 -0.68 19.71
CA ASP A 148 -3.65 -1.75 18.74
C ASP A 148 -4.27 -3.06 19.24
N GLN A 149 -5.40 -3.48 18.66
CA GLN A 149 -6.11 -4.68 19.08
C GLN A 149 -5.34 -5.96 18.73
N GLU A 150 -4.52 -5.95 17.67
CA GLU A 150 -3.73 -7.11 17.27
C GLU A 150 -2.53 -7.35 18.20
N ASP A 151 -2.08 -6.30 18.89
CA ASP A 151 -1.00 -6.34 19.90
C ASP A 151 -1.55 -6.23 21.34
N ASP A 152 -2.57 -7.04 21.66
CA ASP A 152 -3.18 -7.13 23.02
C ASP A 152 -3.66 -5.76 23.57
N TYR A 153 -4.26 -4.95 22.71
CA TYR A 153 -4.70 -3.58 23.01
C TYR A 153 -3.55 -2.69 23.51
N ARG A 154 -2.34 -2.84 22.95
CA ARG A 154 -1.20 -1.99 23.26
C ARG A 154 -1.56 -0.53 23.05
N ILE A 155 -1.25 0.30 24.05
CA ILE A 155 -1.53 1.73 24.02
C ILE A 155 -0.25 2.49 23.71
N THR A 156 -0.25 3.21 22.59
CA THR A 156 0.88 4.03 22.11
C THR A 156 0.52 5.51 22.24
N PRO A 157 1.28 6.32 23.02
CA PRO A 157 1.04 7.76 23.10
C PRO A 157 1.28 8.45 21.76
N LEU A 158 0.38 9.37 21.37
CA LEU A 158 0.51 10.16 20.15
C LEU A 158 0.77 11.63 20.44
N ALA A 159 -0.07 12.26 21.26
CA ALA A 159 0.04 13.69 21.55
C ALA A 159 -0.47 14.02 22.96
N ASP A 160 0.00 15.12 23.53
CA ASP A 160 -0.40 15.58 24.87
C ASP A 160 -1.85 16.06 24.94
N ASP A 161 -2.45 16.42 23.80
CA ASP A 161 -3.85 16.80 23.66
C ASP A 161 -4.35 16.62 22.21
N PHE A 162 -5.65 16.82 21.99
CA PHE A 162 -6.26 16.70 20.66
C PHE A 162 -5.78 17.77 19.67
N GLU A 163 -5.40 18.96 20.13
CA GLU A 163 -4.87 19.99 19.23
C GLU A 163 -3.52 19.56 18.65
N GLY A 164 -2.62 19.07 19.51
CA GLY A 164 -1.32 18.53 19.12
C GLY A 164 -1.46 17.33 18.19
N PHE A 165 -2.43 16.45 18.42
CA PHE A 165 -2.73 15.34 17.52
C PHE A 165 -3.07 15.83 16.11
N ILE A 166 -4.05 16.74 15.99
CA ILE A 166 -4.49 17.27 14.69
C ILE A 166 -3.38 18.07 13.99
N CYS A 167 -2.62 18.88 14.74
CA CYS A 167 -1.50 19.65 14.18
C CYS A 167 -0.32 18.75 13.73
N GLY A 168 -0.19 17.56 14.29
CA GLY A 168 0.86 16.60 13.96
C GLY A 168 0.54 15.68 12.78
N LEU A 169 -0.69 15.72 12.25
CA LEU A 169 -1.06 14.92 11.08
C LEU A 169 -0.30 15.36 9.83
N VAL A 170 0.32 14.40 9.14
CA VAL A 170 1.06 14.59 7.89
C VAL A 170 0.40 13.82 6.74
N ASN A 171 0.67 14.25 5.51
CA ASN A 171 0.16 13.60 4.31
C ASN A 171 0.90 12.26 4.05
N ASP A 172 0.21 11.31 3.40
CA ASP A 172 0.76 10.02 2.96
C ASP A 172 2.04 10.15 2.13
N GLU A 173 2.19 11.25 1.39
CA GLU A 173 3.41 11.57 0.62
C GLU A 173 4.68 11.61 1.47
N VAL A 174 4.60 11.81 2.79
CA VAL A 174 5.78 11.75 3.68
C VAL A 174 6.37 10.33 3.76
N TYR A 175 5.54 9.31 3.56
CA TYR A 175 5.91 7.90 3.63
C TYR A 175 5.91 7.22 2.24
N ASP A 176 5.77 7.99 1.16
CA ASP A 176 5.86 7.46 -0.20
C ASP A 176 7.33 7.21 -0.60
N THR A 177 7.76 5.95 -0.54
CA THR A 177 9.11 5.53 -0.94
C THR A 177 9.21 5.17 -2.43
N SER A 178 8.15 5.34 -3.23
CA SER A 178 8.11 4.86 -4.61
C SER A 178 9.25 5.41 -5.49
N ALA A 179 9.69 6.64 -5.24
CA ALA A 179 10.82 7.23 -5.96
C ALA A 179 12.17 6.59 -5.59
N GLU A 180 12.37 6.26 -4.31
CA GLU A 180 13.57 5.58 -3.81
C GLU A 180 13.60 4.13 -4.27
N ASP A 181 12.46 3.43 -4.17
CA ASP A 181 12.28 2.06 -4.65
C ASP A 181 12.55 1.95 -6.15
N LYS A 182 12.02 2.91 -6.94
CA LYS A 182 12.31 3.00 -8.38
C LYS A 182 13.81 3.14 -8.66
N LEU A 183 14.51 3.98 -7.88
CA LEU A 183 15.95 4.17 -8.05
C LEU A 183 16.73 2.90 -7.69
N ALA A 184 16.34 2.21 -6.62
CA ALA A 184 16.91 0.93 -6.22
C ALA A 184 16.73 -0.13 -7.33
N ASP A 185 15.53 -0.21 -7.91
CA ASP A 185 15.23 -1.12 -9.03
C ASP A 185 16.04 -0.78 -10.29
N LEU A 186 16.24 0.51 -10.59
CA LEU A 186 17.10 0.93 -11.71
C LEU A 186 18.57 0.54 -11.51
N GLU A 187 19.09 0.71 -10.30
CA GLU A 187 20.45 0.26 -9.95
C GLU A 187 20.56 -1.27 -9.97
N MET A 188 19.54 -1.98 -9.48
CA MET A 188 19.42 -3.44 -9.62
C MET A 188 19.42 -3.87 -11.09
N ALA A 189 18.61 -3.25 -11.94
CA ALA A 189 18.55 -3.62 -13.36
C ALA A 189 19.91 -3.44 -14.06
N LYS A 190 20.65 -2.41 -13.67
CA LYS A 190 21.95 -2.08 -14.23
C LYS A 190 23.10 -2.95 -13.71
N HIS A 191 23.09 -3.29 -12.42
CA HIS A 191 24.25 -3.87 -11.74
C HIS A 191 23.98 -5.20 -11.03
N GLY A 192 22.72 -5.56 -10.80
CA GLY A 192 22.34 -6.79 -10.13
C GLY A 192 22.85 -8.02 -10.88
N ALA A 193 23.45 -8.94 -10.13
CA ALA A 193 23.86 -10.23 -10.68
C ALA A 193 22.62 -11.03 -11.13
N PHE A 194 22.69 -11.59 -12.33
CA PHE A 194 21.70 -12.54 -12.82
C PHE A 194 21.78 -13.83 -12.01
N SER A 195 20.67 -14.58 -11.96
CA SER A 195 20.67 -15.93 -11.40
C SER A 195 21.67 -16.83 -12.13
N ASP A 196 22.12 -17.90 -11.48
CA ASP A 196 23.04 -18.88 -12.11
C ASP A 196 22.45 -19.46 -13.39
N ILE A 197 21.13 -19.71 -13.39
CA ILE A 197 20.40 -20.21 -14.57
C ILE A 197 20.44 -19.15 -15.67
N LEU A 198 20.01 -17.93 -15.39
CA LEU A 198 19.93 -16.88 -16.42
C LEU A 198 21.32 -16.55 -16.98
N THR A 199 22.34 -16.48 -16.12
CA THR A 199 23.75 -16.32 -16.52
C THR A 199 24.20 -17.44 -17.45
N THR A 200 23.94 -18.70 -17.07
CA THR A 200 24.30 -19.87 -17.89
C THR A 200 23.62 -19.82 -19.26
N LEU A 201 22.34 -19.47 -19.30
CA LEU A 201 21.58 -19.37 -20.55
C LEU A 201 22.10 -18.24 -21.46
N CYS A 202 22.45 -17.09 -20.88
CA CYS A 202 23.02 -15.97 -21.63
C CYS A 202 24.36 -16.34 -22.29
N HIS A 203 25.20 -17.15 -21.64
CA HIS A 203 26.48 -17.62 -22.21
C HIS A 203 26.35 -18.72 -23.27
N GLN A 204 25.16 -19.30 -23.46
CA GLN A 204 24.92 -20.37 -24.45
C GLN A 204 24.45 -19.85 -25.81
N VAL A 205 24.23 -18.55 -25.94
CA VAL A 205 23.84 -17.90 -27.20
C VAL A 205 24.98 -17.09 -27.78
N ASP A 206 24.81 -16.59 -29.00
CA ASP A 206 25.82 -15.80 -29.70
C ASP A 206 26.12 -14.51 -28.92
N ASP A 207 27.38 -14.31 -28.52
CA ASP A 207 27.87 -13.12 -27.82
C ASP A 207 27.54 -11.82 -28.57
N ALA A 208 27.42 -11.87 -29.90
CA ALA A 208 27.06 -10.71 -30.71
C ALA A 208 25.65 -10.18 -30.42
N LEU A 209 24.76 -10.99 -29.84
CA LEU A 209 23.41 -10.55 -29.44
C LEU A 209 23.43 -9.69 -28.17
N ASN A 210 24.50 -9.79 -27.36
CA ASN A 210 24.63 -9.11 -26.07
C ASN A 210 23.35 -9.21 -25.22
N ILE A 211 22.83 -10.44 -25.08
CA ILE A 211 21.49 -10.70 -24.57
C ILE A 211 21.31 -10.23 -23.13
N GLU A 212 22.36 -10.28 -22.32
CA GLU A 212 22.34 -9.73 -20.97
C GLU A 212 22.00 -8.23 -21.01
N GLN A 213 22.71 -7.46 -21.84
CA GLN A 213 22.46 -6.02 -21.96
C GLN A 213 21.05 -5.73 -22.48
N VAL A 214 20.52 -6.57 -23.38
CA VAL A 214 19.13 -6.46 -23.86
C VAL A 214 18.13 -6.69 -22.74
N ILE A 215 18.32 -7.73 -21.92
CA ILE A 215 17.45 -8.01 -20.77
C ILE A 215 17.47 -6.83 -19.79
N ARG A 216 18.66 -6.32 -19.47
CA ARG A 216 18.82 -5.15 -18.59
C ARG A 216 18.12 -3.91 -19.13
N GLU A 217 18.22 -3.67 -20.43
CA GLU A 217 17.58 -2.53 -21.08
C GLU A 217 16.05 -2.64 -21.07
N ILE A 218 15.49 -3.83 -21.33
CA ILE A 218 14.04 -4.05 -21.23
C ILE A 218 13.58 -3.86 -19.78
N ALA A 219 14.31 -4.41 -18.80
CA ALA A 219 13.98 -4.24 -17.39
C ALA A 219 14.00 -2.76 -16.97
N ARG A 220 15.03 -2.01 -17.39
CA ARG A 220 15.13 -0.55 -17.18
C ARG A 220 13.89 0.17 -17.73
N GLN A 221 13.48 -0.14 -18.95
CA GLN A 221 12.30 0.49 -19.56
C GLN A 221 11.00 0.13 -18.83
N ILE A 222 10.87 -1.12 -18.34
CA ILE A 222 9.72 -1.53 -17.51
C ILE A 222 9.69 -0.70 -16.22
N ILE A 223 10.82 -0.55 -15.53
CA ILE A 223 10.91 0.23 -14.29
C ILE A 223 10.64 1.72 -14.55
N GLU A 224 11.11 2.28 -15.66
CA GLU A 224 10.83 3.67 -16.00
C GLU A 224 9.34 3.94 -16.19
N GLU A 225 8.65 3.02 -16.86
CA GLU A 225 7.22 3.10 -17.16
C GLU A 225 6.33 2.81 -15.95
N LYS A 226 6.68 1.79 -15.15
CA LYS A 226 5.84 1.30 -14.05
C LYS A 226 6.23 1.79 -12.67
N GLY A 227 7.48 2.23 -12.50
CA GLY A 227 8.09 2.56 -11.21
C GLY A 227 8.84 1.40 -10.56
N PHE A 228 8.64 0.15 -11.02
CA PHE A 228 9.23 -1.06 -10.43
C PHE A 228 9.34 -2.19 -11.45
N LEU A 229 10.14 -3.22 -11.16
CA LEU A 229 10.31 -4.38 -12.04
C LEU A 229 9.27 -5.48 -11.78
N ALA A 230 8.19 -5.46 -12.56
CA ALA A 230 7.21 -6.56 -12.59
C ALA A 230 6.76 -6.89 -14.03
N LEU A 231 6.54 -8.18 -14.30
CA LEU A 231 6.15 -8.68 -15.62
C LEU A 231 4.65 -8.94 -15.69
N HIS A 232 3.94 -8.11 -16.45
CA HIS A 232 2.48 -8.14 -16.60
C HIS A 232 2.04 -8.39 -18.05
N ALA A 233 0.74 -8.21 -18.34
CA ALA A 233 0.16 -8.34 -19.67
C ALA A 233 0.39 -7.10 -20.56
N ASP A 234 1.65 -6.70 -20.71
CA ASP A 234 2.07 -5.59 -21.56
C ASP A 234 3.23 -5.98 -22.49
N THR A 235 3.45 -5.16 -23.52
CA THR A 235 4.39 -5.44 -24.62
C THR A 235 5.81 -5.74 -24.13
N ARG A 236 6.34 -4.97 -23.17
CA ARG A 236 7.73 -5.13 -22.70
C ARG A 236 7.89 -6.35 -21.81
N SER A 237 6.92 -6.58 -20.92
CA SER A 237 6.89 -7.77 -20.09
C SER A 237 6.80 -9.04 -20.92
N TYR A 238 5.94 -9.04 -21.94
CA TYR A 238 5.79 -10.16 -22.87
C TYR A 238 7.06 -10.42 -23.68
N LEU A 239 7.75 -9.36 -24.12
CA LEU A 239 9.03 -9.51 -24.79
C LEU A 239 10.09 -10.13 -23.86
N LEU A 240 10.13 -9.71 -22.59
CA LEU A 240 11.06 -10.29 -21.63
C LEU A 240 10.72 -11.76 -21.32
N TYR A 241 9.45 -12.14 -21.25
CA TYR A 241 9.04 -13.55 -21.18
C TYR A 241 9.45 -14.34 -22.43
N ASP A 242 9.28 -13.76 -23.62
CA ASP A 242 9.67 -14.39 -24.89
C ASP A 242 11.18 -14.69 -24.94
N ILE A 243 12.01 -13.74 -24.48
CA ILE A 243 13.48 -13.91 -24.39
C ILE A 243 13.82 -15.03 -23.40
N GLN A 244 13.26 -14.97 -22.19
CA GLN A 244 13.49 -15.97 -21.15
C GLN A 244 13.12 -17.38 -21.61
N PHE A 245 11.95 -17.54 -22.24
CA PHE A 245 11.51 -18.81 -22.77
C PHE A 245 12.38 -19.29 -23.92
N TRP A 246 12.76 -18.41 -24.84
CA TRP A 246 13.67 -18.75 -25.93
C TRP A 246 15.00 -19.28 -25.41
N LEU A 247 15.62 -18.54 -24.47
CA LEU A 247 16.86 -18.93 -23.83
C LEU A 247 16.74 -20.32 -23.19
N TYR A 248 15.70 -20.51 -22.35
CA TYR A 248 15.50 -21.76 -21.62
C TYR A 248 15.19 -22.94 -22.55
N SER A 249 14.26 -22.80 -23.48
CA SER A 249 13.87 -23.88 -24.41
C SER A 249 14.99 -24.25 -25.39
N ASN A 250 15.87 -23.30 -25.74
CA ASN A 250 17.05 -23.58 -26.57
C ASN A 250 18.11 -24.42 -25.82
N ALA A 251 18.30 -24.15 -24.53
CA ALA A 251 19.17 -24.94 -23.65
C ALA A 251 18.56 -26.30 -23.26
N HIS A 252 17.23 -26.38 -23.24
CA HIS A 252 16.47 -27.56 -22.82
C HIS A 252 15.47 -27.99 -23.91
N PRO A 253 15.90 -28.65 -25.01
CA PRO A 253 15.05 -28.94 -26.17
C PRO A 253 13.87 -29.89 -25.93
N GLN A 254 13.77 -30.48 -24.73
CA GLN A 254 12.68 -31.37 -24.32
C GLN A 254 11.84 -30.78 -23.18
N VAL A 255 11.96 -29.47 -22.92
CA VAL A 255 11.27 -28.80 -21.81
C VAL A 255 9.76 -28.93 -21.94
N THR A 256 9.12 -29.38 -20.87
CA THR A 256 7.66 -29.36 -20.72
C THR A 256 7.18 -28.04 -20.14
N GLN A 257 5.89 -27.73 -20.29
CA GLN A 257 5.28 -26.55 -19.65
C GLN A 257 5.55 -26.49 -18.14
N ALA A 258 5.35 -27.60 -17.43
CA ALA A 258 5.53 -27.65 -15.98
C ALA A 258 6.99 -27.39 -15.56
N GLU A 259 7.95 -27.92 -16.33
CA GLU A 259 9.38 -27.68 -16.06
C GLU A 259 9.75 -26.21 -16.31
N TYR A 260 9.26 -25.59 -17.39
CA TYR A 260 9.54 -24.18 -17.66
C TYR A 260 8.95 -23.26 -16.58
N LEU A 261 7.67 -23.47 -16.22
CA LEU A 261 7.02 -22.65 -15.19
C LEU A 261 7.72 -22.77 -13.83
N LYS A 262 8.21 -23.97 -13.49
CA LYS A 262 9.02 -24.17 -12.29
C LYS A 262 10.38 -23.49 -12.37
N ALA A 263 11.02 -23.53 -13.54
CA ALA A 263 12.32 -22.89 -13.72
C ALA A 263 12.24 -21.36 -13.71
N TYR A 264 11.11 -20.78 -14.10
CA TYR A 264 10.88 -19.34 -14.06
C TYR A 264 11.09 -18.75 -12.65
N GLU A 265 10.65 -19.48 -11.62
CA GLU A 265 10.80 -19.08 -10.22
C GLU A 265 12.26 -18.75 -9.88
N SER A 266 13.18 -19.67 -10.17
CA SER A 266 14.60 -19.50 -9.87
C SER A 266 15.37 -18.72 -10.93
N MET A 267 14.82 -18.58 -12.14
CA MET A 267 15.45 -17.84 -13.22
C MET A 267 15.34 -16.33 -13.02
N ILE A 268 14.16 -15.82 -12.66
CA ILE A 268 13.94 -14.37 -12.49
C ILE A 268 13.12 -14.01 -11.25
N ALA A 269 12.06 -14.74 -10.89
CA ALA A 269 11.14 -14.27 -9.85
C ALA A 269 11.81 -14.19 -8.47
N PHE A 270 12.64 -15.18 -8.17
CA PHE A 270 13.46 -15.32 -6.97
C PHE A 270 14.92 -15.58 -7.31
N GLY A 271 15.38 -15.06 -8.47
CA GLY A 271 16.70 -15.32 -9.04
C GLY A 271 17.89 -14.68 -8.31
N GLY A 272 17.67 -14.03 -7.17
CA GLY A 272 18.71 -13.31 -6.43
C GLY A 272 18.65 -11.81 -6.69
N GLN A 273 19.81 -11.19 -6.97
CA GLN A 273 19.93 -9.73 -7.04
C GLN A 273 19.10 -9.13 -8.18
N PHE A 274 19.25 -9.62 -9.41
CA PHE A 274 18.35 -9.24 -10.49
C PHE A 274 17.11 -10.14 -10.43
N SER A 275 16.04 -9.65 -9.81
CA SER A 275 14.78 -10.39 -9.69
C SER A 275 13.57 -9.46 -9.65
N THR A 276 12.37 -10.04 -9.80
CA THR A 276 11.11 -9.30 -9.57
C THR A 276 10.68 -9.33 -8.10
N GLY A 277 11.42 -10.02 -7.22
CA GLY A 277 11.09 -10.19 -5.79
C GLY A 277 9.86 -11.07 -5.50
N GLY A 278 9.12 -11.47 -6.54
CA GLY A 278 7.89 -12.23 -6.46
C GLY A 278 7.13 -12.18 -7.78
N TYR A 279 6.05 -12.95 -7.89
CA TYR A 279 5.17 -12.96 -9.07
C TYR A 279 3.83 -13.63 -8.74
N ALA A 280 2.80 -13.34 -9.56
CA ALA A 280 1.58 -14.13 -9.58
C ALA A 280 1.66 -15.14 -10.75
N PRO A 281 1.46 -16.46 -10.51
CA PRO A 281 1.59 -17.48 -11.56
C PRO A 281 0.71 -17.24 -12.79
N GLY A 282 -0.47 -16.65 -12.60
CA GLY A 282 -1.39 -16.33 -13.69
C GLY A 282 -0.76 -15.49 -14.80
N PHE A 283 0.16 -14.56 -14.50
CA PHE A 283 0.75 -13.71 -15.55
C PHE A 283 1.62 -14.49 -16.54
N ILE A 284 2.46 -15.41 -16.07
CA ILE A 284 3.29 -16.23 -16.95
C ILE A 284 2.49 -17.34 -17.62
N GLU A 285 1.49 -17.90 -16.93
CA GLU A 285 0.58 -18.90 -17.51
C GLU A 285 -0.24 -18.30 -18.66
N ASP A 286 -0.83 -17.12 -18.45
CA ASP A 286 -1.60 -16.39 -19.46
C ASP A 286 -0.72 -15.96 -20.65
N TRP A 287 0.51 -15.51 -20.38
CA TRP A 287 1.49 -15.24 -21.44
C TRP A 287 1.75 -16.51 -22.28
N LEU A 288 2.00 -17.65 -21.64
CA LEU A 288 2.30 -18.90 -22.35
C LEU A 288 1.10 -19.36 -23.19
N VAL A 289 -0.11 -19.32 -22.62
CA VAL A 289 -1.35 -19.63 -23.34
C VAL A 289 -1.53 -18.69 -24.54
N ALA A 290 -1.29 -17.39 -24.35
CA ALA A 290 -1.40 -16.41 -25.43
C ALA A 290 -0.41 -16.70 -26.57
N ARG A 291 0.84 -17.04 -26.26
CA ARG A 291 1.87 -17.37 -27.26
C ARG A 291 1.60 -18.68 -27.99
N ILE A 292 1.03 -19.67 -27.31
CA ILE A 292 0.56 -20.91 -27.94
C ILE A 292 -0.62 -20.62 -28.88
N GLY A 293 -1.61 -19.83 -28.41
CA GLY A 293 -2.78 -19.45 -29.21
C GLY A 293 -2.42 -18.62 -30.45
N GLN A 294 -1.34 -17.86 -30.40
CA GLN A 294 -0.77 -17.11 -31.52
C GLN A 294 0.07 -17.98 -32.47
N GLY A 295 0.32 -19.25 -32.14
CA GLY A 295 1.20 -20.14 -32.90
C GLY A 295 2.68 -19.76 -32.83
N MET A 296 3.07 -18.92 -31.87
CA MET A 296 4.47 -18.54 -31.65
C MET A 296 5.23 -19.65 -30.91
N ILE A 297 4.59 -20.27 -29.93
CA ILE A 297 5.07 -21.46 -29.23
C ILE A 297 4.26 -22.66 -29.70
N VAL A 298 4.93 -23.78 -29.95
CA VAL A 298 4.30 -25.04 -30.32
C VAL A 298 4.75 -26.14 -29.37
N GLU A 299 3.84 -27.06 -29.08
CA GLU A 299 4.13 -28.29 -28.36
C GLU A 299 4.30 -29.45 -29.34
N ARG A 300 5.43 -30.15 -29.27
CA ARG A 300 5.73 -31.33 -30.09
C ARG A 300 6.19 -32.46 -29.19
N ASN A 301 5.41 -33.54 -29.12
CA ASN A 301 5.69 -34.69 -28.26
C ASN A 301 5.89 -34.32 -26.77
N GLY A 302 5.14 -33.33 -26.26
CA GLY A 302 5.27 -32.85 -24.87
C GLY A 302 6.32 -31.76 -24.67
N ALA A 303 7.17 -31.48 -25.66
CA ALA A 303 8.21 -30.46 -25.58
C ALA A 303 7.74 -29.13 -26.19
N LEU A 304 7.96 -28.03 -25.48
CA LEU A 304 7.68 -26.68 -25.96
C LEU A 304 8.87 -26.11 -26.73
N ALA A 305 8.58 -25.41 -27.84
CA ALA A 305 9.57 -24.65 -28.58
C ALA A 305 8.95 -23.44 -29.28
N LEU A 306 9.75 -22.38 -29.48
CA LEU A 306 9.38 -21.32 -30.43
C LEU A 306 9.37 -21.86 -31.85
N THR A 307 8.43 -21.39 -32.67
CA THR A 307 8.47 -21.61 -34.11
C THR A 307 9.65 -20.88 -34.75
N GLU A 308 10.14 -21.36 -35.89
CA GLU A 308 11.24 -20.71 -36.61
C GLU A 308 10.92 -19.25 -36.95
N GLN A 309 9.67 -18.96 -37.33
CA GLN A 309 9.20 -17.62 -37.61
C GLN A 309 9.22 -16.74 -36.35
N ALA A 310 8.70 -17.23 -35.22
CA ALA A 310 8.69 -16.48 -33.97
C ALA A 310 10.12 -16.23 -33.44
N ARG A 311 11.01 -17.23 -33.55
CA ARG A 311 12.42 -17.09 -33.21
C ARG A 311 13.11 -16.03 -34.07
N ALA A 312 12.90 -16.05 -35.39
CA ALA A 312 13.49 -15.06 -36.28
C ALA A 312 13.00 -13.63 -35.96
N ALA A 313 11.71 -13.46 -35.68
CA ALA A 313 11.14 -12.18 -35.28
C ALA A 313 11.70 -11.69 -33.94
N LEU A 314 11.82 -12.58 -32.95
CA LEU A 314 12.40 -12.27 -31.64
C LEU A 314 13.86 -11.80 -31.77
N LEU A 315 14.69 -12.51 -32.53
CA LEU A 315 16.10 -12.14 -32.75
C LEU A 315 16.24 -10.79 -33.46
N ALA A 316 15.34 -10.49 -34.41
CA ALA A 316 15.29 -9.18 -35.05
C ALA A 316 14.95 -8.07 -34.04
N HIS A 317 14.00 -8.29 -33.14
CA HIS A 317 13.67 -7.35 -32.07
C HIS A 317 14.82 -7.16 -31.08
N ILE A 318 15.46 -8.24 -30.62
CA ILE A 318 16.64 -8.21 -29.73
C ILE A 318 17.74 -7.32 -30.35
N SER A 319 18.04 -7.52 -31.64
CA SER A 319 19.08 -6.77 -32.35
C SER A 319 18.77 -5.27 -32.46
N ALA A 320 17.48 -4.90 -32.48
CA ALA A 320 17.05 -3.50 -32.59
C ALA A 320 17.13 -2.73 -31.26
N ILE A 321 17.02 -3.41 -30.11
CA ILE A 321 16.94 -2.77 -28.78
C ILE A 321 18.22 -1.99 -28.45
N LEU A 322 19.40 -2.55 -28.76
CA LEU A 322 20.68 -1.88 -28.48
C LEU A 322 21.10 -0.88 -29.56
N GLN A 323 20.31 -0.75 -30.62
CA GLN A 323 20.56 0.21 -31.71
C GLN A 323 19.65 1.46 -31.62
N ALA A 324 18.64 1.42 -30.74
CA ALA A 324 17.69 2.50 -30.47
C ALA A 324 18.20 3.43 -29.37
#